data_AF-A0A535TPL6-F1
#
_entry.id   AF-A0A535TPL6-F1
#
_cell.length_a   1.000
_cell.length_b   1.000
_cell.length_c   1.000
_cell.angle_alpha   90.00
_cell.angle_beta   90.00
_cell.angle_gamma   90.00
#
_symmetry.space_group_name_H-M   'P 1'
#
loop_
_entity.id
_entity.type
_entity.pdbx_description
1 polymer ?
#
loop_
_entity_poly.entity_id
_entity_poly.type
_entity_poly.pdbx_seq_one_letter_code
_entity_poly.pdbx_strand_id
1 'polypeptide(L)'
;MTDWLAQGEASASQGYLTSENRPLHRPSREWYGQVMPGSWAPNIDADGVDGKLTGIVAIHRHDPAFDENVFLAQVQRLFFAVLEAWTALKPALSQGVMASLIWEQQKAQISAYHGNGWRNALDGLSLTSAVVAGALSDSGFDTVTVRLNANSADYDLDAGARVISGDTNRWDWTEDWIFQRPSTITTGQPGTITSQTCPNCGASVTVDITSICPFCDAAVISGQFGWLLTRIDRV
;
A
#
# COMPACT_ATOMS: atom_id res chain seq x y z
N MET A 1 28.71 41.19 5.59
CA MET A 1 28.39 39.89 6.23
C MET A 1 27.04 39.45 5.69
N THR A 2 26.99 39.13 4.39
CA THR A 2 27.02 37.78 3.79
C THR A 2 25.71 37.01 3.97
N ASP A 3 24.85 37.14 2.95
CA ASP A 3 23.79 36.20 2.56
C ASP A 3 24.38 34.79 2.36
N TRP A 4 23.83 33.79 3.04
CA TRP A 4 24.29 32.38 2.91
C TRP A 4 23.19 31.31 2.95
N LEU A 5 21.90 31.63 2.80
CA LEU A 5 20.83 30.62 2.97
C LEU A 5 19.71 30.63 1.91
N ALA A 6 20.00 30.86 0.63
CA ALA A 6 18.94 30.89 -0.38
C ALA A 6 19.16 30.09 -1.67
N GLN A 7 20.22 29.26 -1.80
CA GLN A 7 20.48 28.57 -3.09
C GLN A 7 20.78 27.06 -3.02
N GLY A 8 20.72 26.44 -1.83
CA GLY A 8 21.15 25.04 -1.66
C GLY A 8 20.08 23.95 -1.76
N GLU A 9 18.81 24.25 -1.43
CA GLU A 9 17.83 23.17 -1.16
C GLU A 9 16.82 22.92 -2.29
N ALA A 10 16.67 23.85 -3.24
CA ALA A 10 15.70 23.70 -4.33
C ALA A 10 16.25 22.96 -5.57
N SER A 11 17.57 22.84 -5.74
CA SER A 11 18.15 22.12 -6.91
C SER A 11 18.49 20.65 -6.63
N ALA A 12 18.57 20.25 -5.36
CA ALA A 12 18.92 18.88 -4.97
C ALA A 12 17.80 17.86 -5.23
N SER A 13 16.54 18.29 -5.25
CA SER A 13 15.38 17.44 -5.53
C SER A 13 15.13 17.22 -7.03
N GLN A 14 15.62 18.11 -7.90
CA GLN A 14 15.45 17.98 -9.35
C GLN A 14 16.56 17.12 -10.00
N GLY A 15 17.79 17.16 -9.47
CA GLY A 15 18.96 16.49 -10.06
C GLY A 15 19.01 14.97 -9.86
N TYR A 16 18.28 14.41 -8.90
CA TYR A 16 18.24 12.97 -8.65
C TYR A 16 17.32 12.20 -9.61
N LEU A 17 16.45 12.92 -10.33
CA LEU A 17 15.53 12.36 -11.31
C LEU A 17 16.18 12.20 -12.69
N THR A 18 17.38 12.76 -12.89
CA THR A 18 18.11 12.74 -14.17
C THR A 18 19.47 12.05 -14.10
N SER A 19 19.84 11.40 -12.99
CA SER A 19 21.14 10.72 -12.90
C SER A 19 21.10 9.38 -13.63
N GLU A 20 21.95 9.23 -14.65
CA GLU A 20 22.14 8.03 -15.50
C GLU A 20 22.60 6.76 -14.73
N ASN A 21 22.64 6.80 -13.39
CA ASN A 21 23.26 5.77 -12.55
C ASN A 21 22.39 5.35 -11.34
N ARG A 22 21.06 5.44 -11.47
CA ARG A 22 20.13 4.87 -10.47
C ARG A 22 20.35 3.35 -10.42
N PRO A 23 20.42 2.72 -9.24
CA PRO A 23 20.48 1.26 -9.18
C PRO A 23 19.32 0.68 -9.98
N LEU A 24 19.63 -0.24 -10.90
CA LEU A 24 18.61 -1.07 -11.55
C LEU A 24 17.77 -1.74 -10.45
N HIS A 25 16.48 -1.94 -10.72
CA HIS A 25 15.54 -2.56 -9.77
C HIS A 25 15.22 -1.73 -8.52
N ARG A 26 15.38 -0.40 -8.57
CA ARG A 26 14.81 0.49 -7.55
C ARG A 26 13.52 1.14 -8.05
N PRO A 27 12.35 0.76 -7.52
CA PRO A 27 11.08 1.40 -7.89
C PRO A 27 11.14 2.89 -7.61
N SER A 28 10.55 3.69 -8.51
CA SER A 28 10.45 5.14 -8.36
C SER A 28 9.49 5.58 -7.26
N ARG A 29 8.62 4.68 -6.80
CA ARG A 29 7.66 4.90 -5.69
C ARG A 29 8.40 5.39 -4.43
N GLU A 30 7.87 6.39 -3.73
CA GLU A 30 8.47 6.93 -2.50
C GLU A 30 7.48 7.07 -1.34
N TRP A 31 6.34 6.38 -1.43
CA TRP A 31 5.32 6.33 -0.38
C TRP A 31 5.50 5.09 0.49
N TYR A 32 6.28 5.25 1.56
CA TYR A 32 6.59 4.18 2.53
C TYR A 32 5.60 4.13 3.69
N GLY A 33 4.92 5.24 3.99
CA GLY A 33 4.02 5.32 5.12
C GLY A 33 4.70 5.19 6.47
N GLN A 34 3.91 4.89 7.49
CA GLN A 34 4.36 4.59 8.84
C GLN A 34 3.26 3.83 9.59
N VAL A 35 3.64 3.10 10.64
CA VAL A 35 2.66 2.52 11.56
C VAL A 35 1.89 3.60 12.33
N MET A 36 0.68 3.28 12.78
CA MET A 36 -0.16 4.20 13.53
C MET A 36 0.57 4.69 14.80
N PRO A 37 0.37 5.96 15.23
CA PRO A 37 1.07 6.51 16.38
C PRO A 37 0.92 5.64 17.63
N GLY A 38 2.04 5.35 18.30
CA GLY A 38 2.07 4.53 19.52
C GLY A 38 2.00 3.02 19.29
N SER A 39 2.04 2.55 18.04
CA SER A 39 2.09 1.13 17.68
C SER A 39 3.42 0.76 17.00
N TRP A 40 3.64 -0.53 16.75
CA TRP A 40 4.79 -1.04 16.00
C TRP A 40 4.39 -2.19 15.08
N ALA A 41 5.21 -2.46 14.07
CA ALA A 41 5.08 -3.66 13.25
C ALA A 41 5.86 -4.82 13.90
N PRO A 42 5.40 -6.08 13.78
CA PRO A 42 6.16 -7.24 14.24
C PRO A 42 7.51 -7.34 13.50
N ASN A 43 8.54 -7.80 14.20
CA ASN A 43 9.86 -8.01 13.61
C ASN A 43 9.90 -9.41 13.00
N ILE A 44 9.51 -9.53 11.73
CA ILE A 44 9.34 -10.84 11.06
C ILE A 44 10.60 -11.72 11.17
N ASP A 45 11.79 -11.13 11.04
CA ASP A 45 13.04 -11.90 11.02
C ASP A 45 13.40 -12.45 12.41
N ALA A 46 13.12 -11.68 13.47
CA ALA A 46 13.39 -12.10 14.85
C ALA A 46 12.27 -12.95 15.45
N ASP A 47 11.02 -12.58 15.18
CA ASP A 47 9.81 -13.18 15.74
C ASP A 47 9.47 -14.50 15.04
N GLY A 48 9.77 -14.61 13.74
CA GLY A 48 9.56 -15.80 12.93
C GLY A 48 8.12 -16.32 12.97
N VAL A 49 7.97 -17.63 12.76
CA VAL A 49 6.66 -18.30 12.72
C VAL A 49 5.97 -18.26 14.09
N ASP A 50 6.71 -18.38 15.19
CA ASP A 50 6.13 -18.41 16.53
C ASP A 50 5.53 -17.05 16.93
N GLY A 51 6.19 -15.95 16.58
CA GLY A 51 5.64 -14.62 16.81
C GLY A 51 4.43 -14.33 15.93
N LYS A 52 4.46 -14.74 14.65
CA LYS A 52 3.26 -14.72 13.79
C LYS A 52 2.09 -15.46 14.45
N LEU A 53 2.28 -16.71 14.87
CA LEU A 53 1.22 -17.52 15.50
C LEU A 53 0.70 -16.88 16.79
N THR A 54 1.59 -16.34 17.61
CA THR A 54 1.23 -15.64 18.86
C THR A 54 0.37 -14.41 18.58
N GLY A 55 0.73 -13.61 17.57
CA GLY A 55 -0.04 -12.45 17.15
C GLY A 55 -1.42 -12.80 16.60
N ILE A 56 -1.51 -13.83 15.76
CA ILE A 56 -2.81 -14.33 15.26
C ILE A 56 -3.70 -14.81 16.41
N VAL A 57 -3.14 -15.57 17.36
CA VAL A 57 -3.88 -15.99 18.57
C VAL A 57 -4.34 -14.78 19.37
N ALA A 58 -3.54 -13.72 19.49
CA ALA A 58 -3.93 -12.51 20.18
C ALA A 58 -5.10 -11.80 19.48
N ILE A 59 -5.06 -11.65 18.15
CA ILE A 59 -6.17 -11.10 17.35
C ILE A 59 -7.45 -11.91 17.56
N HIS A 60 -7.36 -13.24 17.49
CA HIS A 60 -8.53 -14.11 17.64
C HIS A 60 -9.19 -14.05 19.02
N ARG A 61 -8.49 -13.60 20.08
CA ARG A 61 -9.07 -13.53 21.43
C ARG A 61 -10.19 -12.49 21.53
N HIS A 62 -10.05 -11.35 20.86
CA HIS A 62 -11.10 -10.32 20.81
C HIS A 62 -11.88 -10.34 19.50
N ASP A 63 -11.34 -10.91 18.41
CA ASP A 63 -12.02 -11.08 17.13
C ASP A 63 -12.01 -12.54 16.64
N PRO A 64 -12.87 -13.41 17.20
CA PRO A 64 -12.95 -14.82 16.79
C PRO A 64 -13.38 -15.04 15.33
N ALA A 65 -13.91 -14.01 14.67
CA ALA A 65 -14.34 -14.06 13.27
C ALA A 65 -13.23 -13.67 12.28
N PHE A 66 -12.07 -13.22 12.77
CA PHE A 66 -10.91 -12.99 11.91
C PHE A 66 -10.49 -14.30 11.23
N ASP A 67 -10.33 -14.25 9.91
CA ASP A 67 -9.84 -15.37 9.11
C ASP A 67 -8.66 -14.87 8.26
N GLU A 68 -7.50 -15.49 8.46
CA GLU A 68 -6.26 -15.13 7.78
C GLU A 68 -6.37 -15.26 6.25
N ASN A 69 -7.09 -16.26 5.74
CA ASN A 69 -7.25 -16.48 4.30
C ASN A 69 -8.17 -15.44 3.69
N VAL A 70 -9.26 -15.08 4.37
CA VAL A 70 -10.15 -14.00 3.93
C VAL A 70 -9.41 -12.67 3.91
N PHE A 71 -8.63 -12.38 4.95
CA PHE A 71 -7.77 -11.21 5.01
C PHE A 71 -6.78 -11.17 3.84
N LEU A 72 -6.06 -12.27 3.61
CA LEU A 72 -5.06 -12.37 2.55
C LEU A 72 -5.66 -12.22 1.15
N ALA A 73 -6.83 -12.83 0.90
CA ALA A 73 -7.55 -12.69 -0.36
C ALA A 73 -8.02 -11.25 -0.64
N GLN A 74 -8.19 -10.43 0.39
CA GLN A 74 -8.45 -9.01 0.23
C GLN A 74 -7.16 -8.23 -0.04
N VAL A 75 -6.09 -8.49 0.71
CA VAL A 75 -4.76 -7.88 0.47
C VAL A 75 -4.30 -8.09 -0.97
N GLN A 76 -4.49 -9.29 -1.54
CA GLN A 76 -4.17 -9.56 -2.94
C GLN A 76 -4.91 -8.65 -3.93
N ARG A 77 -6.17 -8.27 -3.65
CA ARG A 77 -6.93 -7.33 -4.49
C ARG A 77 -6.45 -5.90 -4.29
N LEU A 78 -6.19 -5.52 -3.03
CA LEU A 78 -5.69 -4.19 -2.69
C LEU A 78 -4.33 -3.91 -3.32
N PHE A 79 -3.48 -4.93 -3.41
CA PHE A 79 -2.18 -4.84 -4.08
C PHE A 79 -2.31 -4.25 -5.49
N PHE A 80 -3.19 -4.83 -6.32
CA PHE A 80 -3.41 -4.34 -7.67
C PHE A 80 -4.07 -2.97 -7.68
N ALA A 81 -5.08 -2.73 -6.84
CA ALA A 81 -5.79 -1.44 -6.84
C ALA A 81 -4.90 -0.26 -6.42
N VAL A 82 -4.00 -0.46 -5.45
CA VAL A 82 -3.06 0.57 -4.99
C VAL A 82 -2.01 0.87 -6.07
N LEU A 83 -1.52 -0.15 -6.78
CA LEU A 83 -0.57 0.02 -7.89
C LEU A 83 -1.24 0.56 -9.16
N GLU A 84 -2.51 0.26 -9.39
CA GLU A 84 -3.33 0.85 -10.45
C GLU A 84 -3.54 2.34 -10.19
N ALA A 85 -3.88 2.75 -8.96
CA ALA A 85 -3.99 4.16 -8.58
C ALA A 85 -2.71 4.95 -8.93
N TRP A 86 -1.56 4.33 -8.68
CA TRP A 86 -0.24 4.87 -9.01
C TRP A 86 0.00 4.97 -10.53
N THR A 87 -0.10 3.86 -11.25
CA THR A 87 0.21 3.81 -12.70
C THR A 87 -0.80 4.58 -13.55
N ALA A 88 -2.06 4.65 -13.12
CA ALA A 88 -3.12 5.41 -13.78
C ALA A 88 -3.15 6.91 -13.39
N LEU A 89 -2.28 7.35 -12.47
CA LEU A 89 -2.27 8.71 -11.92
C LEU A 89 -3.61 9.13 -11.30
N LYS A 90 -4.30 8.20 -10.62
CA LYS A 90 -5.62 8.40 -10.00
C LYS A 90 -5.57 8.04 -8.51
N PRO A 91 -5.13 8.96 -7.62
CA PRO A 91 -4.97 8.67 -6.19
C PRO A 91 -6.28 8.32 -5.48
N ALA A 92 -7.41 8.74 -6.05
CA ALA A 92 -8.73 8.45 -5.49
C ALA A 92 -9.10 6.96 -5.54
N LEU A 93 -8.44 6.16 -6.39
CA LEU A 93 -8.66 4.73 -6.48
C LEU A 93 -8.14 3.95 -5.27
N SER A 94 -7.14 4.47 -4.55
CA SER A 94 -6.52 3.81 -3.40
C SER A 94 -6.89 4.43 -2.05
N GLN A 95 -7.53 5.60 -2.05
CA GLN A 95 -7.81 6.39 -0.83
C GLN A 95 -8.57 5.60 0.23
N GLY A 96 -9.52 4.77 -0.18
CA GLY A 96 -10.36 4.03 0.75
C GLY A 96 -9.56 3.05 1.61
N VAL A 97 -8.41 2.55 1.16
CA VAL A 97 -7.74 1.39 1.77
C VAL A 97 -6.38 1.71 2.37
N MET A 98 -5.99 2.97 2.33
CA MET A 98 -4.71 3.47 2.80
C MET A 98 -4.91 4.41 3.98
N ALA A 99 -4.04 4.33 4.98
CA ALA A 99 -4.01 5.32 6.05
C ALA A 99 -3.52 6.68 5.53
N SER A 100 -3.91 7.75 6.22
CA SER A 100 -3.75 9.12 5.73
C SER A 100 -2.32 9.46 5.31
N LEU A 101 -1.30 9.05 6.08
CA LEU A 101 0.08 9.41 5.74
C LEU A 101 0.53 8.79 4.42
N ILE A 102 0.41 7.46 4.29
CA ILE A 102 0.88 6.77 3.08
C ILE A 102 0.08 7.17 1.85
N TRP A 103 -1.22 7.43 2.01
CA TRP A 103 -2.05 7.95 0.92
C TRP A 103 -1.64 9.36 0.48
N GLU A 104 -1.40 10.28 1.43
CA GLU A 104 -0.96 11.63 1.08
C GLU A 104 0.43 11.63 0.44
N GLN A 105 1.33 10.73 0.84
CA GLN A 105 2.61 10.53 0.15
C GLN A 105 2.41 10.06 -1.29
N GLN A 106 1.56 9.04 -1.52
CA GLN A 106 1.25 8.54 -2.86
C GLN A 106 0.63 9.64 -3.71
N LYS A 107 -0.34 10.37 -3.18
CA LYS A 107 -1.04 11.47 -3.85
C LYS A 107 -0.09 12.62 -4.20
N ALA A 108 0.81 13.01 -3.29
CA ALA A 108 1.83 14.01 -3.57
C ALA A 108 2.74 13.58 -4.73
N GLN A 109 3.17 12.32 -4.73
CA GLN A 109 4.01 11.77 -5.80
C GLN A 109 3.27 11.70 -7.14
N ILE A 110 2.01 11.26 -7.15
CA ILE A 110 1.16 11.26 -8.35
C ILE A 110 1.00 12.70 -8.89
N SER A 111 0.80 13.68 -8.02
CA SER A 111 0.70 15.08 -8.42
C SER A 111 1.99 15.58 -9.08
N ALA A 112 3.15 15.18 -8.56
CA ALA A 112 4.44 15.51 -9.17
C ALA A 112 4.60 14.84 -10.54
N TYR A 113 4.20 13.57 -10.69
CA TYR A 113 4.22 12.88 -11.98
C TYR A 113 3.34 13.55 -13.01
N HIS A 114 2.10 13.87 -12.63
CA HIS A 114 1.17 14.61 -13.49
C HIS A 114 1.74 15.97 -13.91
N GLY A 115 2.34 16.73 -12.99
CA GLY A 115 2.95 18.03 -13.29
C GLY A 115 4.13 17.97 -14.26
N ASN A 116 4.89 16.87 -14.26
CA ASN A 116 6.00 16.65 -15.18
C ASN A 116 5.60 15.95 -16.50
N GLY A 117 4.32 15.57 -16.65
CA GLY A 117 3.87 14.74 -17.78
C GLY A 117 4.47 13.35 -17.76
N TRP A 118 4.78 12.83 -16.57
CA TRP A 118 5.33 11.49 -16.37
C TRP A 118 4.26 10.49 -16.01
N ARG A 119 4.52 9.22 -16.31
CA ARG A 119 3.74 8.09 -15.79
C ARG A 119 4.68 6.94 -15.48
N ASN A 120 4.34 6.16 -14.46
CA ASN A 120 5.02 4.89 -14.21
C ASN A 120 4.30 3.75 -14.94
N ALA A 121 5.06 2.75 -15.38
CA ALA A 121 4.56 1.52 -15.96
C ALA A 121 5.07 0.33 -15.15
N LEU A 122 4.15 -0.58 -14.83
CA LEU A 122 4.42 -1.87 -14.19
C LEU A 122 4.11 -2.99 -15.19
N ASP A 123 4.85 -3.02 -16.29
CA ASP A 123 4.57 -3.89 -17.42
C ASP A 123 4.68 -5.35 -17.01
N GLY A 124 3.58 -6.07 -17.21
CA GLY A 124 3.52 -7.47 -16.86
C GLY A 124 3.40 -7.78 -15.39
N LEU A 125 2.96 -6.81 -14.59
CA LEU A 125 2.73 -6.98 -13.16
C LEU A 125 1.96 -8.27 -12.86
N SER A 126 2.58 -9.11 -12.04
CA SER A 126 1.98 -10.31 -11.50
C SER A 126 2.36 -10.45 -10.03
N LEU A 127 1.40 -10.88 -9.23
CA LEU A 127 1.62 -11.23 -7.83
C LEU A 127 1.91 -12.73 -7.76
N THR A 128 3.15 -13.09 -7.47
CA THR A 128 3.62 -14.48 -7.44
C THR A 128 3.24 -15.19 -6.15
N SER A 129 3.32 -14.48 -5.01
CA SER A 129 2.83 -15.00 -3.73
C SER A 129 2.50 -13.88 -2.75
N ALA A 130 1.57 -14.16 -1.84
CA ALA A 130 1.29 -13.32 -0.67
C ALA A 130 1.20 -14.23 0.55
N VAL A 131 1.88 -13.89 1.64
CA VAL A 131 1.84 -14.65 2.90
C VAL A 131 1.78 -13.70 4.09
N VAL A 132 1.00 -14.04 5.11
CA VAL A 132 1.09 -13.32 6.39
C VAL A 132 2.41 -13.71 7.06
N ALA A 133 3.34 -12.76 7.09
CA ALA A 133 4.69 -12.96 7.58
C ALA A 133 4.82 -12.61 9.06
N GLY A 134 3.97 -11.71 9.58
CA GLY A 134 3.93 -11.36 10.99
C GLY A 134 2.56 -10.86 11.42
N ALA A 135 2.23 -11.03 12.69
CA ALA A 135 1.03 -10.48 13.30
C ALA A 135 1.33 -10.02 14.73
N LEU A 136 0.60 -9.03 15.19
CA LEU A 136 0.67 -8.47 16.54
C LEU A 136 -0.70 -7.89 16.90
N SER A 137 -1.08 -8.02 18.17
CA SER A 137 -2.18 -7.23 18.73
C SER A 137 -1.73 -6.59 20.04
N ASP A 138 -1.96 -5.29 20.16
CA ASP A 138 -1.71 -4.51 21.37
C ASP A 138 -2.98 -3.77 21.83
N SER A 139 -2.85 -2.96 22.88
CA SER A 139 -3.99 -2.22 23.46
C SER A 139 -4.62 -1.17 22.53
N GLY A 140 -3.92 -0.77 21.46
CA GLY A 140 -4.39 0.20 20.49
C GLY A 140 -4.78 -0.43 19.15
N PHE A 141 -3.93 -1.30 18.61
CA PHE A 141 -4.03 -1.77 17.23
C PHE A 141 -3.78 -3.27 17.08
N ASP A 142 -4.53 -3.88 16.18
CA ASP A 142 -4.11 -5.09 15.52
C ASP A 142 -3.22 -4.70 14.33
N THR A 143 -2.11 -5.41 14.14
CA THR A 143 -1.13 -5.18 13.08
C THR A 143 -0.79 -6.49 12.39
N VAL A 144 -0.89 -6.53 11.07
CA VAL A 144 -0.55 -7.70 10.24
C VAL A 144 0.40 -7.26 9.13
N THR A 145 1.55 -7.93 9.04
CA THR A 145 2.50 -7.72 7.95
C THR A 145 2.38 -8.85 6.93
N VAL A 146 2.15 -8.49 5.68
CA VAL A 146 2.04 -9.41 4.55
C VAL A 146 3.26 -9.27 3.66
N ARG A 147 3.99 -10.36 3.45
CA ARG A 147 5.08 -10.42 2.47
C ARG A 147 4.51 -10.74 1.10
N LEU A 148 4.75 -9.84 0.16
CA LEU A 148 4.30 -9.91 -1.23
C LEU A 148 5.51 -10.09 -2.14
N ASN A 149 5.49 -11.16 -2.93
CA ASN A 149 6.45 -11.38 -3.99
C ASN A 149 5.76 -11.14 -5.32
N ALA A 150 6.32 -10.27 -6.16
CA ALA A 150 5.76 -9.89 -7.44
C ALA A 150 6.82 -9.84 -8.53
N ASN A 151 6.37 -9.85 -9.78
CA ASN A 151 7.23 -9.73 -10.96
C ASN A 151 6.66 -8.65 -11.88
N SER A 152 7.51 -7.70 -12.31
CA SER A 152 7.15 -6.68 -13.30
C SER A 152 8.40 -6.02 -13.89
N ALA A 153 8.25 -5.41 -15.06
CA ALA A 153 9.13 -4.32 -15.47
C ALA A 153 8.61 -3.03 -14.83
N ASP A 154 9.47 -2.26 -14.17
CA ASP A 154 9.10 -1.03 -13.44
C ASP A 154 9.93 0.13 -13.95
N TYR A 155 9.29 1.04 -14.68
CA TYR A 155 9.94 2.17 -15.31
C TYR A 155 9.03 3.39 -15.46
N ASP A 156 9.66 4.56 -15.50
CA ASP A 156 8.98 5.83 -15.71
C ASP A 156 9.11 6.26 -17.17
N LEU A 157 8.03 6.82 -17.68
CA LEU A 157 7.89 7.34 -19.03
C LEU A 157 7.63 8.85 -18.99
N ASP A 158 8.23 9.59 -19.92
CA ASP A 158 7.83 10.97 -20.20
C ASP A 158 6.56 11.05 -21.08
N ALA A 159 6.11 12.27 -21.37
CA ALA A 159 4.94 12.53 -22.20
C ALA A 159 5.07 12.00 -23.65
N GLY A 160 6.31 11.78 -24.12
CA GLY A 160 6.61 11.19 -25.41
C GLY A 160 6.75 9.66 -25.38
N ALA A 161 6.41 9.02 -24.25
CA ALA A 161 6.57 7.59 -24.01
C ALA A 161 8.03 7.11 -24.10
N ARG A 162 9.00 7.98 -23.82
CA ARG A 162 10.40 7.58 -23.67
C ARG A 162 10.66 7.17 -22.23
N VAL A 163 11.43 6.09 -22.07
CA VAL A 163 11.89 5.63 -20.74
C VAL A 163 12.88 6.65 -20.19
N ILE A 164 12.58 7.18 -19.01
CA ILE A 164 13.41 8.18 -18.32
C ILE A 164 14.07 7.65 -17.05
N SER A 165 13.56 6.55 -16.49
CA SER A 165 14.11 5.88 -15.31
C SER A 165 13.54 4.47 -15.20
N GLY A 166 14.24 3.57 -14.49
CA GLY A 166 13.80 2.20 -14.21
C GLY A 166 14.29 1.17 -15.23
N ASP A 167 13.69 -0.01 -15.21
CA ASP A 167 14.07 -1.15 -16.05
C ASP A 167 12.85 -1.70 -16.79
N THR A 168 12.98 -1.84 -18.12
CA THR A 168 11.97 -2.44 -18.99
C THR A 168 12.01 -3.96 -19.00
N ASN A 169 13.05 -4.57 -18.42
CA ASN A 169 13.09 -5.99 -18.16
C ASN A 169 12.33 -6.32 -16.87
N ARG A 170 11.61 -7.44 -16.90
CA ARG A 170 10.91 -7.93 -15.72
C ARG A 170 11.90 -8.50 -14.72
N TRP A 171 11.65 -8.24 -13.45
CA TRP A 171 12.42 -8.79 -12.34
C TRP A 171 11.50 -9.08 -11.16
N ASP A 172 11.93 -10.00 -10.31
CA ASP A 172 11.20 -10.38 -9.10
C ASP A 172 11.54 -9.41 -7.97
N TRP A 173 10.52 -8.92 -7.28
CA TRP A 173 10.65 -7.98 -6.18
C TRP A 173 9.77 -8.38 -5.00
N THR A 174 10.23 -8.00 -3.81
CA THR A 174 9.56 -8.32 -2.55
C THR A 174 9.25 -7.05 -1.79
N GLU A 175 8.03 -6.95 -1.28
CA GLU A 175 7.62 -5.88 -0.37
C GLU A 175 6.85 -6.49 0.81
N ASP A 176 7.10 -5.95 2.01
CA ASP A 176 6.31 -6.22 3.20
C ASP A 176 5.30 -5.08 3.34
N TRP A 177 4.01 -5.41 3.23
CA TRP A 177 2.90 -4.46 3.39
C TRP A 177 2.30 -4.62 4.78
N ILE A 178 2.27 -3.53 5.55
CA ILE A 178 1.79 -3.51 6.93
C ILE A 178 0.38 -2.94 6.94
N PHE A 179 -0.54 -3.73 7.51
CA PHE A 179 -1.94 -3.36 7.68
C PHE A 179 -2.25 -3.21 9.16
N GLN A 180 -3.03 -2.18 9.49
CA GLN A 180 -3.47 -1.94 10.87
C GLN A 180 -4.94 -1.58 10.94
N ARG A 181 -5.56 -1.96 12.06
CA ARG A 181 -6.88 -1.51 12.49
C ARG A 181 -6.87 -1.31 14.01
N PRO A 182 -7.75 -0.46 14.58
CA PRO A 182 -7.92 -0.42 16.03
C PRO A 182 -8.30 -1.81 16.58
N SER A 183 -7.66 -2.26 17.67
CA SER A 183 -7.94 -3.58 18.27
C SER A 183 -9.32 -3.67 18.92
N THR A 184 -10.04 -2.55 19.03
CA THR A 184 -11.44 -2.50 19.45
C THR A 184 -12.44 -2.84 18.34
N ILE A 185 -12.00 -2.94 17.08
CA ILE A 185 -12.85 -3.29 15.93
C ILE A 185 -12.77 -4.79 15.68
N THR A 186 -13.92 -5.43 15.50
CA THR A 186 -14.04 -6.86 15.19
C THR A 186 -14.55 -7.08 13.77
N THR A 187 -14.22 -8.24 13.20
CA THR A 187 -14.65 -8.64 11.86
C THR A 187 -16.18 -8.79 11.86
N GLY A 188 -16.84 -8.18 10.87
CA GLY A 188 -18.28 -8.29 10.70
C GLY A 188 -18.73 -9.75 10.54
N GLN A 189 -19.89 -10.10 11.10
CA GLN A 189 -20.39 -11.48 11.04
C GLN A 189 -20.71 -11.89 9.59
N PRO A 190 -20.31 -13.10 9.13
CA PRO A 190 -20.67 -13.61 7.82
C PRO A 190 -22.17 -13.53 7.55
N GLY A 191 -22.57 -13.10 6.35
CA GLY A 191 -23.98 -12.90 5.98
C GLY A 191 -24.57 -11.56 6.44
N THR A 192 -23.82 -10.74 7.17
CA THR A 192 -24.23 -9.35 7.49
C THR A 192 -23.88 -8.45 6.31
N ILE A 193 -24.88 -8.13 5.50
CA ILE A 193 -24.72 -7.13 4.45
C ILE A 193 -24.55 -5.77 5.11
N THR A 194 -23.34 -5.22 5.00
CA THR A 194 -23.08 -3.85 5.42
C THR A 194 -23.08 -2.98 4.18
N SER A 195 -24.08 -2.11 4.05
CA SER A 195 -24.08 -1.04 3.05
C SER A 195 -23.22 0.09 3.58
N GLN A 196 -22.24 0.51 2.79
CA GLN A 196 -21.44 1.69 3.11
C GLN A 196 -21.36 2.61 1.90
N THR A 197 -21.21 3.88 2.19
CA THR A 197 -21.00 4.91 1.18
C THR A 197 -19.54 4.85 0.72
N CYS A 198 -19.31 4.69 -0.59
CA CYS A 198 -17.98 4.75 -1.16
C CYS A 198 -17.37 6.13 -0.86
N PRO A 199 -16.18 6.21 -0.23
CA PRO A 199 -15.56 7.48 0.12
C PRO A 199 -15.11 8.30 -1.12
N ASN A 200 -14.96 7.64 -2.28
CA ASN A 200 -14.58 8.30 -3.53
C ASN A 200 -15.78 8.91 -4.27
N CYS A 201 -16.85 8.14 -4.51
CA CYS A 201 -17.96 8.59 -5.37
C CYS A 201 -19.32 8.78 -4.67
N GLY A 202 -19.44 8.40 -3.40
CA GLY A 202 -20.70 8.49 -2.67
C GLY A 202 -21.72 7.40 -2.97
N ALA A 203 -21.42 6.45 -3.86
CA ALA A 203 -22.33 5.34 -4.14
C ALA A 203 -22.51 4.43 -2.92
N SER A 204 -23.74 3.96 -2.68
CA SER A 204 -23.99 2.90 -1.71
C SER A 204 -23.45 1.58 -2.27
N VAL A 205 -22.38 1.08 -1.67
CA VAL A 205 -21.78 -0.21 -2.05
C VAL A 205 -22.18 -1.24 -1.00
N THR A 206 -22.82 -2.32 -1.47
CA THR A 206 -23.08 -3.51 -0.69
C THR A 206 -21.78 -4.30 -0.58
N VAL A 207 -21.10 -4.20 0.56
CA VAL A 207 -19.79 -4.84 0.71
C VAL A 207 -19.93 -6.13 1.47
N ASP A 208 -20.37 -7.15 0.75
CA ASP A 208 -20.31 -8.55 1.16
C ASP A 208 -18.86 -9.05 1.05
N ILE A 209 -18.19 -8.84 -0.09
CA ILE A 209 -16.81 -9.31 -0.37
C ILE A 209 -16.04 -8.36 -1.32
N THR A 210 -16.69 -7.32 -1.86
CA THR A 210 -16.13 -6.47 -2.92
C THR A 210 -15.28 -5.34 -2.36
N SER A 211 -13.96 -5.53 -2.35
CA SER A 211 -12.98 -4.48 -2.03
C SER A 211 -12.91 -3.36 -3.09
N ILE A 212 -13.62 -3.48 -4.22
CA ILE A 212 -13.62 -2.53 -5.33
C ILE A 212 -15.05 -2.02 -5.58
N CYS A 213 -15.23 -0.70 -5.64
CA CYS A 213 -16.50 -0.07 -5.94
C CYS A 213 -16.88 -0.30 -7.41
N PRO A 214 -18.06 -0.89 -7.71
CA PRO A 214 -18.46 -1.17 -9.10
C PRO A 214 -18.87 0.08 -9.89
N PHE A 215 -18.89 1.26 -9.26
CA PHE A 215 -19.31 2.52 -9.88
C PHE A 215 -18.15 3.43 -10.27
N CYS A 216 -17.05 3.40 -9.52
CA CYS A 216 -15.91 4.29 -9.74
C CYS A 216 -14.55 3.58 -9.66
N ASP A 217 -14.57 2.25 -9.53
CA ASP A 217 -13.39 1.37 -9.45
C ASP A 217 -12.46 1.63 -8.26
N ALA A 218 -12.83 2.54 -7.35
CA ALA A 218 -12.04 2.79 -6.16
C ALA A 218 -12.06 1.60 -5.20
N ALA A 219 -10.90 1.29 -4.66
CA ALA A 219 -10.76 0.38 -3.54
C ALA A 219 -11.49 0.96 -2.32
N VAL A 220 -12.31 0.12 -1.69
CA VAL A 220 -13.09 0.45 -0.50
C VAL A 220 -12.77 -0.56 0.59
N ILE A 221 -12.64 -0.08 1.83
CA ILE A 221 -12.58 -0.97 2.99
C ILE A 221 -13.90 -1.71 3.02
N SER A 222 -13.92 -3.04 3.02
CA SER A 222 -15.17 -3.73 3.33
C SER A 222 -15.54 -3.50 4.79
N GLY A 223 -16.83 -3.45 5.10
CA GLY A 223 -17.30 -3.37 6.50
C GLY A 223 -16.80 -4.54 7.37
N GLN A 224 -16.30 -5.61 6.74
CA GLN A 224 -15.67 -6.76 7.38
C GLN A 224 -14.15 -6.61 7.54
N PHE A 225 -13.47 -5.85 6.68
CA PHE A 225 -12.00 -5.76 6.69
C PHE A 225 -11.52 -4.80 7.79
N GLY A 226 -11.96 -3.54 7.80
CA GLY A 226 -11.49 -2.55 8.78
C GLY A 226 -9.97 -2.25 8.77
N TRP A 227 -9.18 -2.98 7.98
CA TRP A 227 -7.73 -2.87 7.89
C TRP A 227 -7.32 -1.82 6.85
N LEU A 228 -6.43 -0.93 7.26
CA LEU A 228 -5.82 0.07 6.39
C LEU A 228 -4.36 -0.31 6.14
N LEU A 229 -3.90 -0.15 4.90
CA LEU A 229 -2.48 -0.17 4.57
C LEU A 229 -1.82 1.07 5.21
N THR A 230 -0.88 0.87 6.12
CA THR A 230 -0.22 1.96 6.84
C THR A 230 1.21 2.18 6.41
N ARG A 231 1.92 1.11 6.05
CA ARG A 231 3.34 1.15 5.70
C ARG A 231 3.69 0.09 4.66
N ILE A 232 4.68 0.39 3.82
CA ILE A 232 5.33 -0.54 2.90
C ILE A 232 6.82 -0.50 3.15
N ASP A 233 7.42 -1.67 3.37
CA ASP A 233 8.86 -1.87 3.46
C ASP A 233 9.34 -2.70 2.25
N ARG A 234 10.50 -2.34 1.69
CA ARG A 234 11.15 -3.10 0.61
C ARG A 234 12.14 -4.07 1.24
N VAL A 235 12.10 -5.33 0.81
CA VAL A 235 12.90 -6.44 1.38
C VAL A 235 13.91 -6.95 0.37
#